data_AF-A0A0D8HD52-F1
#
_entry.id   AF-A0A0D8HD52-F1
#
_cell.length_a   1.000
_cell.length_b   1.000
_cell.length_c   1.000
_cell.angle_alpha   90.00
_cell.angle_beta   90.00
_cell.angle_gamma   90.00
#
_symmetry.space_group_name_H-M   'P 1'
#
loop_
_entity.id
_entity.type
_entity.pdbx_description
1 polymer ?
#
loop_
_entity_poly.entity_id
_entity_poly.type
_entity_poly.pdbx_seq_one_letter_code
_entity_poly.pdbx_strand_id
1 'polypeptide(L)'
;MQMPHITDPLESPRAAQIEELLQQIRKSHVAPRITLDGQKMGLPNEVNEAILDLLSRFGDGHGVIVASIDSLLTNSKAAELLGISRTYMDRLIDEGRIPAQYRCTRRRVKLSDVIEYMESSDRKRAEKLDAIAQLSERTGQYDNDAF
;
A
#
# COMPACT_ATOMS: atom_id res chain seq x y z
N MET A 1 -19.80 7.99 4.83
CA MET A 1 -18.83 7.03 4.25
C MET A 1 -17.56 7.82 3.96
N GLN A 2 -16.49 7.56 4.71
CA GLN A 2 -15.27 8.37 4.63
C GLN A 2 -14.50 7.97 3.37
N MET A 3 -14.14 8.96 2.55
CA MET A 3 -13.37 8.70 1.35
C MET A 3 -11.91 8.44 1.71
N PRO A 4 -11.20 7.57 0.95
CA PRO A 4 -9.77 7.40 1.11
C PRO A 4 -9.05 8.74 0.86
N HIS A 5 -8.17 9.13 1.78
CA HIS A 5 -7.31 10.29 1.62
C HIS A 5 -5.96 9.85 1.03
N ILE A 6 -5.55 10.46 -0.07
CA ILE A 6 -4.24 10.23 -0.67
C ILE A 6 -3.41 11.49 -0.46
N THR A 7 -2.20 11.27 0.02
CA THR A 7 -1.21 12.33 0.20
C THR A 7 0.04 11.91 -0.54
N ASP A 8 0.48 12.77 -1.46
CA ASP A 8 1.71 12.59 -2.21
C ASP A 8 2.94 12.62 -1.29
N PRO A 9 4.09 12.11 -1.76
CA PRO A 9 5.36 12.27 -1.06
C PRO A 9 5.62 13.71 -0.62
N LEU A 10 6.14 13.87 0.59
CA LEU A 10 6.59 15.19 1.05
C LEU A 10 7.86 15.60 0.33
N GLU A 11 8.03 16.91 0.14
CA GLU A 11 9.29 17.48 -0.35
C GLU A 11 10.45 17.10 0.60
N SER A 12 11.64 16.85 0.04
CA SER A 12 12.82 16.38 0.77
C SER A 12 13.15 17.11 2.08
N PRO A 13 13.10 18.46 2.19
CA PRO A 13 13.37 19.13 3.47
C PRO A 13 12.32 18.83 4.54
N ARG A 14 11.05 18.61 4.16
CA ARG A 14 9.98 18.25 5.11
C ARG A 14 10.05 16.79 5.51
N ALA A 15 10.40 15.90 4.58
CA ALA A 15 10.61 14.48 4.85
C ALA A 15 11.74 14.27 5.88
N ALA A 16 12.89 14.92 5.68
CA ALA A 16 14.03 14.86 6.60
C ALA A 16 13.69 15.37 8.02
N GLN A 17 12.87 16.43 8.11
CA GLN A 17 12.42 16.96 9.40
C GLN A 17 11.53 15.96 10.16
N ILE A 18 10.66 15.24 9.45
CA ILE A 18 9.83 14.18 10.07
C ILE A 18 10.71 13.02 10.54
N GLU A 19 11.71 12.62 9.74
CA GLU A 19 12.63 11.56 10.13
C GLU A 19 13.41 11.91 11.40
N GLU A 20 13.94 13.14 11.49
CA GLU A 20 14.65 13.63 12.67
C GLU A 20 13.73 13.64 13.91
N LEU A 21 12.48 14.10 13.76
CA LEU A 21 11.49 14.07 14.82
C LEU A 21 11.18 12.65 15.29
N LEU A 22 11.03 11.69 14.37
CA LEU A 22 10.80 10.28 14.69
C LEU A 22 11.98 9.67 15.45
N GLN A 23 13.21 10.01 15.08
CA GLN A 23 14.40 9.55 15.81
C GLN A 23 14.43 10.10 17.25
N GLN A 24 14.01 11.35 17.46
CA GLN A 24 13.89 11.93 18.80
C GLN A 24 12.79 11.25 19.62
N ILE A 25 11.63 10.98 19.01
CA ILE A 25 10.51 10.29 19.65
C ILE A 25 10.93 8.87 20.05
N ARG A 26 11.61 8.11 19.19
CA ARG A 26 12.10 6.75 19.50
C ARG A 26 13.11 6.71 20.65
N LYS A 27 13.90 7.77 20.83
CA LYS A 27 14.85 7.90 21.96
C LYS A 27 14.16 8.36 23.25
N SER A 28 12.99 8.98 23.14
CA SER A 28 12.19 9.45 24.26
C SER A 28 11.26 8.33 24.75
N HIS A 29 11.12 8.19 26.08
CA HIS A 29 10.15 7.26 26.68
C HIS A 29 8.80 7.95 26.95
N VAL A 30 8.58 9.14 26.38
CA VAL A 30 7.36 9.92 26.58
C VAL A 30 6.31 9.50 25.55
N ALA A 31 5.11 9.17 26.04
CA ALA A 31 3.97 8.86 25.18
C ALA A 31 3.67 10.05 24.24
N PRO A 32 3.64 9.84 22.92
CA PRO A 32 3.39 10.90 21.96
C PRO A 32 1.97 11.46 22.13
N ARG A 33 1.86 12.78 21.91
CA ARG A 33 0.60 13.52 21.99
C ARG A 33 0.39 14.25 20.69
N ILE A 34 -0.82 14.20 20.16
CA ILE A 34 -1.21 14.99 18.99
C ILE A 34 -1.91 16.26 19.45
N THR A 35 -1.70 17.32 18.69
CA THR A 35 -2.47 18.57 18.84
C THR A 35 -3.30 18.75 17.58
N LEU A 36 -4.61 18.64 17.70
CA LEU A 36 -5.58 18.89 16.61
C LEU A 36 -6.40 20.12 16.99
N ASP A 37 -6.39 21.14 16.14
CA ASP A 37 -7.10 22.43 16.37
C ASP A 37 -6.84 23.03 17.77
N GLY A 38 -5.59 22.91 18.24
CA GLY A 38 -5.17 23.40 19.56
C GLY A 38 -5.51 22.48 20.74
N GLN A 39 -6.24 21.39 20.53
CA GLN A 39 -6.56 20.41 21.55
C GLN A 39 -5.50 19.31 21.63
N LYS A 40 -4.91 19.12 22.82
CA LYS A 40 -3.92 18.08 23.08
C LYS A 40 -4.61 16.79 23.50
N MET A 41 -4.41 15.72 22.74
CA MET A 41 -4.94 14.39 23.03
C MET A 41 -3.80 13.38 23.19
N GLY A 42 -3.91 12.52 24.20
CA GLY A 42 -3.07 11.32 24.32
C GLY A 42 -3.58 10.24 23.38
N LEU A 43 -2.67 9.57 22.67
CA LEU A 43 -3.04 8.52 21.74
C LEU A 43 -3.07 7.15 22.45
N PRO A 44 -4.09 6.32 22.21
CA PRO A 44 -4.01 4.89 22.50
C PRO A 44 -2.82 4.26 21.77
N ASN A 45 -2.25 3.18 22.31
CA ASN A 45 -1.07 2.53 21.73
C ASN A 45 -1.30 2.09 20.29
N GLU A 46 -2.50 1.59 19.98
CA GLU A 46 -2.86 1.11 18.64
C GLU A 46 -2.86 2.23 17.61
N VAL A 47 -3.32 3.42 18.00
CA VAL A 47 -3.35 4.61 17.13
C VAL A 47 -1.96 5.22 17.00
N ASN A 48 -1.14 5.12 18.06
CA ASN A 48 0.22 5.58 18.05
C ASN A 48 1.07 4.83 17.01
N GLU A 49 1.05 3.50 17.03
CA GLU A 49 1.80 2.68 16.06
C GLU A 49 1.40 3.02 14.61
N ALA A 50 0.10 3.18 14.34
CA ALA A 50 -0.38 3.55 13.01
C ALA A 50 0.11 4.93 12.56
N ILE A 51 0.17 5.92 13.47
CA ILE A 51 0.68 7.25 13.15
C ILE A 51 2.19 7.23 12.95
N LEU A 52 2.94 6.48 13.76
CA LEU A 52 4.38 6.34 13.61
C LEU A 52 4.76 5.67 12.28
N ASP A 53 4.02 4.63 11.87
CA ASP A 53 4.19 4.00 10.55
C ASP A 53 3.91 4.99 9.42
N LEU A 54 2.79 5.72 9.50
CA LEU A 54 2.43 6.74 8.53
C LEU A 54 3.51 7.82 8.40
N LEU A 55 4.02 8.34 9.53
CA LEU A 55 5.07 9.35 9.54
C LEU A 55 6.39 8.79 9.00
N SER A 56 6.73 7.53 9.30
CA SER A 56 7.95 6.89 8.78
C SER A 56 7.93 6.85 7.26
N ARG A 57 6.80 6.42 6.67
CA ARG A 57 6.63 6.38 5.20
C ARG A 57 6.81 7.76 4.57
N PHE A 58 6.31 8.81 5.20
CA PHE A 58 6.54 10.17 4.71
C PHE A 58 8.00 10.62 4.86
N GLY A 59 8.68 10.22 5.94
CA GLY A 59 10.12 10.45 6.13
C GLY A 59 10.96 9.79 5.05
N ASP A 60 10.57 8.59 4.62
CA ASP A 60 11.22 7.83 3.55
C ASP A 60 10.92 8.36 2.14
N GLY A 61 10.08 9.41 2.02
CA GLY A 61 9.68 9.99 0.75
C GLY A 61 8.62 9.17 0.01
N HIS A 62 7.84 8.35 0.71
CA HIS A 62 6.71 7.62 0.15
C HIS A 62 5.40 8.41 0.30
N GLY A 63 4.52 8.29 -0.70
CA GLY A 63 3.13 8.73 -0.59
C GLY A 63 2.33 7.74 0.25
N VAL A 64 1.29 8.21 0.93
CA VAL A 64 0.48 7.37 1.83
C VAL A 64 -0.99 7.49 1.48
N ILE A 65 -1.68 6.35 1.54
CA ILE A 65 -3.13 6.27 1.33
C ILE A 65 -3.78 5.82 2.64
N VAL A 66 -4.66 6.65 3.18
CA VAL A 66 -5.40 6.37 4.42
C VAL A 66 -6.86 6.11 4.08
N ALA A 67 -7.35 4.92 4.41
CA ALA A 67 -8.71 4.49 4.12
C ALA A 67 -9.24 3.57 5.22
N SER A 68 -10.56 3.57 5.43
CA SER A 68 -11.21 2.56 6.27
C SER A 68 -11.25 1.22 5.51
N ILE A 69 -11.11 0.12 6.24
CA ILE A 69 -11.14 -1.24 5.67
C ILE A 69 -12.44 -1.49 4.86
N ASP A 70 -13.57 -0.97 5.34
CA ASP A 70 -14.87 -1.13 4.68
C ASP A 70 -15.13 -0.11 3.55
N SER A 71 -14.11 0.66 3.16
CA SER A 71 -14.26 1.68 2.12
C SER A 71 -14.56 1.06 0.77
N LEU A 72 -15.69 1.45 0.18
CA LEU A 72 -15.97 1.20 -1.23
C LEU A 72 -15.29 2.26 -2.10
N LEU A 73 -14.42 1.80 -2.97
CA LEU A 73 -13.61 2.57 -3.89
C LEU A 73 -14.28 2.67 -5.26
N THR A 74 -14.00 3.76 -5.97
CA THR A 74 -14.27 3.82 -7.42
C THR A 74 -13.22 3.00 -8.16
N ASN A 75 -13.54 2.54 -9.37
CA ASN A 75 -12.58 1.82 -10.21
C ASN A 75 -11.30 2.64 -10.44
N SER A 76 -11.42 3.95 -10.69
CA SER A 76 -10.25 4.83 -10.82
C SER A 76 -9.37 4.84 -9.57
N LYS A 77 -9.98 4.85 -8.37
CA LYS A 77 -9.23 4.88 -7.12
C LYS A 77 -8.58 3.55 -6.79
N ALA A 78 -9.26 2.45 -7.10
CA ALA A 78 -8.69 1.11 -6.98
C ALA A 78 -7.52 0.91 -7.98
N ALA A 79 -7.63 1.47 -9.19
CA ALA A 79 -6.55 1.45 -10.17
C ALA A 79 -5.32 2.24 -9.70
N GLU A 80 -5.54 3.43 -9.15
CA GLU A 80 -4.50 4.27 -8.54
C GLU A 80 -3.79 3.55 -7.39
N LEU A 81 -4.57 2.88 -6.51
CA LEU A 81 -4.04 2.06 -5.42
C LEU A 81 -3.16 0.90 -5.88
N LEU A 82 -3.55 0.22 -6.97
CA LEU A 82 -2.78 -0.90 -7.53
C LEU A 82 -1.62 -0.45 -8.44
N GLY A 83 -1.47 0.85 -8.70
CA GLY A 83 -0.47 1.36 -9.65
C GLY A 83 -0.71 0.89 -11.09
N ILE A 84 -1.97 0.65 -11.48
CA ILE A 84 -2.35 0.16 -12.82
C ILE A 84 -3.22 1.18 -13.57
N SER A 85 -3.37 0.98 -14.88
CA SER A 85 -4.29 1.79 -15.66
C SER A 85 -5.75 1.50 -15.28
N ARG A 86 -6.60 2.54 -15.34
CA ARG A 86 -8.05 2.39 -15.11
C ARG A 86 -8.67 1.33 -16.04
N THR A 87 -8.27 1.31 -17.30
CA THR A 87 -8.78 0.33 -18.27
C THR A 87 -8.42 -1.11 -17.88
N TYR A 88 -7.23 -1.32 -17.32
CA TYR A 88 -6.85 -2.63 -16.80
C TYR A 88 -7.66 -3.00 -15.55
N MET A 89 -7.91 -2.04 -14.65
CA MET A 89 -8.80 -2.26 -13.51
C MET A 89 -10.22 -2.66 -13.94
N ASP A 90 -10.79 -1.95 -14.93
CA ASP A 90 -12.11 -2.27 -15.47
C ASP A 90 -12.13 -3.70 -16.05
N ARG A 91 -11.08 -4.12 -16.75
CA ARG A 91 -10.90 -5.49 -17.25
C ARG A 91 -10.82 -6.53 -16.14
N LEU A 92 -10.07 -6.27 -15.06
CA LEU A 92 -9.98 -7.19 -13.92
C LEU A 92 -11.34 -7.42 -13.25
N ILE A 93 -12.17 -6.38 -13.21
CA ILE A 93 -13.54 -6.46 -12.70
C ILE A 93 -14.43 -7.25 -13.66
N ASP A 94 -14.36 -6.97 -14.96
CA ASP A 94 -15.14 -7.69 -15.98
C ASP A 94 -14.79 -9.19 -16.04
N GLU A 95 -13.52 -9.53 -15.82
CA GLU A 95 -13.03 -10.92 -15.71
C GLU A 95 -13.40 -11.58 -14.36
N GLY A 96 -14.04 -10.86 -13.44
CA GLY A 96 -14.40 -11.37 -12.11
C GLY A 96 -13.21 -11.61 -11.18
N ARG A 97 -12.01 -11.14 -11.53
CA ARG A 97 -10.79 -11.30 -10.74
C ARG A 97 -10.78 -10.41 -9.50
N ILE A 98 -11.46 -9.26 -9.58
CA ILE A 98 -11.71 -8.37 -8.45
C ILE A 98 -13.23 -8.18 -8.32
N PRO A 99 -13.85 -8.64 -7.22
CA PRO A 99 -15.27 -8.44 -6.99
C PRO A 99 -15.66 -6.96 -7.02
N ALA A 100 -16.74 -6.65 -7.73
CA ALA A 100 -17.33 -5.31 -7.74
C ALA A 100 -18.82 -5.38 -7.44
N GLN A 101 -19.31 -4.38 -6.71
CA GLN A 101 -20.71 -4.22 -6.37
C GLN A 101 -21.26 -2.99 -7.08
N TYR A 102 -22.51 -3.05 -7.53
CA TYR A 102 -23.19 -1.86 -8.03
C TYR A 102 -23.78 -1.07 -6.86
N ARG A 103 -23.43 0.22 -6.78
CA ARG A 103 -24.10 1.20 -5.92
C ARG A 103 -24.75 2.23 -6.82
N CYS A 104 -26.08 2.23 -6.87
CA CYS A 104 -26.89 2.92 -7.86
C CYS A 104 -26.45 2.52 -9.29
N THR A 105 -25.76 3.41 -10.01
CA THR A 105 -25.43 3.23 -11.44
C THR A 105 -23.97 2.84 -11.66
N ARG A 106 -23.09 2.94 -10.65
CA ARG A 106 -21.65 2.76 -10.83
C ARG A 106 -21.13 1.57 -10.01
N ARG A 107 -20.16 0.87 -10.59
CA ARG A 107 -19.38 -0.17 -9.91
C ARG A 107 -18.54 0.43 -8.79
N ARG A 108 -18.38 -0.35 -7.72
CA ARG A 108 -17.61 -0.04 -6.53
C ARG A 108 -16.89 -1.29 -6.06
N VAL A 109 -15.65 -1.13 -5.61
CA VAL A 109 -14.79 -2.23 -5.17
C VAL A 109 -14.45 -2.02 -3.71
N LYS A 110 -14.51 -3.05 -2.86
CA LYS A 110 -14.07 -2.92 -1.47
C LYS A 110 -12.54 -2.82 -1.43
N LEU A 111 -12.00 -2.00 -0.54
CA LEU A 111 -10.55 -1.94 -0.34
C LEU A 111 -9.96 -3.32 0.03
N SER A 112 -10.66 -4.11 0.85
CA SER A 112 -10.26 -5.48 1.20
C SER A 112 -9.96 -6.33 -0.05
N ASP A 113 -10.86 -6.27 -1.03
CA ASP A 113 -10.78 -7.09 -2.24
C ASP A 113 -9.64 -6.62 -3.16
N VAL A 114 -9.33 -5.32 -3.13
CA VAL A 114 -8.17 -4.75 -3.85
C VAL A 114 -6.85 -5.22 -3.21
N ILE A 115 -6.76 -5.18 -1.88
CA ILE A 115 -5.57 -5.62 -1.14
C ILE A 115 -5.33 -7.13 -1.35
N GLU A 116 -6.38 -7.94 -1.23
CA GLU A 116 -6.29 -9.39 -1.46
C GLU A 116 -5.82 -9.72 -2.89
N TYR A 117 -6.33 -8.98 -3.88
CA TYR A 117 -5.86 -9.12 -5.26
C TYR A 117 -4.37 -8.78 -5.40
N MET A 118 -3.91 -7.70 -4.77
CA MET A 118 -2.50 -7.28 -4.79
C MET A 118 -1.61 -8.38 -4.23
N GLU A 119 -1.89 -8.85 -3.01
CA GLU A 119 -1.11 -9.90 -2.35
C GLU A 119 -1.08 -11.20 -3.16
N SER A 120 -2.23 -11.61 -3.72
CA SER A 120 -2.31 -12.81 -4.55
C SER A 120 -1.51 -12.67 -5.86
N SER A 121 -1.44 -11.46 -6.41
CA SER A 121 -0.69 -11.17 -7.63
C SER A 121 0.81 -11.17 -7.37
N ASP A 122 1.24 -10.68 -6.20
CA ASP A 122 2.64 -10.67 -5.80
C ASP A 122 3.16 -12.07 -5.50
N ARG A 123 2.37 -12.90 -4.79
CA ARG A 123 2.68 -14.33 -4.61
C ARG A 123 2.88 -15.05 -5.94
N LYS A 124 1.96 -14.87 -6.89
CA LYS A 124 2.07 -15.47 -8.23
C LYS A 124 3.27 -14.96 -9.02
N ARG A 125 3.71 -13.72 -8.81
CA ARG A 125 4.94 -13.20 -9.43
C ARG A 125 6.17 -13.87 -8.85
N ALA A 126 6.26 -14.00 -7.52
CA ALA A 126 7.36 -14.68 -6.86
C ALA A 126 7.48 -16.14 -7.33
N GLU A 127 6.38 -16.89 -7.35
CA GLU A 127 6.34 -18.28 -7.82
C GLU A 127 6.85 -18.43 -9.27
N LYS A 128 6.50 -17.48 -10.14
CA LYS A 128 6.97 -17.49 -11.54
C LYS A 128 8.46 -17.19 -11.65
N LEU A 129 8.97 -16.26 -10.85
CA LEU A 129 10.40 -15.95 -10.82
C LEU A 129 11.20 -17.15 -10.33
N ASP A 130 10.72 -17.84 -9.29
CA ASP A 130 11.33 -19.08 -8.80
C ASP A 130 11.30 -20.19 -9.86
N ALA A 131 10.19 -20.33 -10.59
CA ALA A 131 10.09 -21.29 -11.68
C ALA A 131 11.05 -20.97 -12.84
N ILE A 132 11.24 -19.68 -13.16
CA ILE A 132 12.22 -19.25 -14.17
C ILE A 132 13.65 -19.53 -13.67
N ALA A 133 13.97 -19.22 -12.41
CA ALA A 133 15.27 -19.48 -11.81
C ALA A 133 15.60 -20.99 -11.82
N GLN A 134 14.66 -21.84 -11.40
CA GLN A 134 14.80 -23.30 -11.44
C GLN A 134 14.95 -23.84 -12.87
N LEU A 135 14.26 -23.24 -13.84
CA LEU A 135 14.43 -23.61 -15.25
C LEU A 135 15.81 -23.21 -15.76
N SER A 136 16.30 -22.02 -15.42
CA SER A 136 17.63 -21.53 -15.79
C SER A 136 18.76 -22.37 -15.18
N GLU A 137 18.64 -22.79 -13.91
CA GLU A 137 19.59 -23.70 -13.25
C GLU A 137 19.62 -25.07 -13.95
N ARG A 138 18.44 -25.62 -14.28
CA ARG A 138 18.34 -26.87 -15.04
C ARG A 138 18.95 -26.76 -16.43
N THR A 139 18.74 -25.66 -17.15
CA THR A 139 19.31 -25.48 -18.51
C THR A 139 20.80 -25.17 -18.51
N GLY A 140 21.30 -24.42 -17.52
CA GLY A 140 22.73 -24.14 -17.37
C GLY A 140 23.55 -25.37 -16.98
N GLN A 141 22.92 -26.40 -16.40
CA GLN A 141 23.55 -27.68 -16.11
C GLN A 141 23.81 -28.52 -17.38
N TYR A 142 23.08 -28.27 -18.49
CA TYR A 142 23.26 -29.00 -19.76
C TYR A 142 24.29 -28.36 -20.70
N ASP A 143 24.72 -27.11 -20.45
CA ASP A 143 25.77 -26.46 -21.25
C ASP A 143 27.20 -26.86 -20.83
N ASN A 144 27.36 -27.69 -19.78
CA ASN A 144 28.67 -28.13 -19.28
C ASN A 144 29.05 -29.57 -19.66
N ASP A 145 28.23 -30.26 -20.44
CA ASP A 145 28.51 -31.61 -20.96
C ASP A 145 28.34 -31.66 -22.49
N ALA A 146 29.26 -31.04 -23.25
CA ALA A 146 29.59 -31.46 -24.62
C ALA A 146 30.74 -30.64 -25.24
N PHE A 147 31.96 -31.22 -25.20
CA PHE A 147 32.92 -31.49 -26.29
C PHE A 147 34.38 -31.40 -25.81
#